data_AF-K7ZB75-F1
#
_entry.id   AF-K7ZB75-F1
#
_cell.length_a   1.000
_cell.length_b   1.000
_cell.length_c   1.000
_cell.angle_alpha   90.00
_cell.angle_beta   90.00
_cell.angle_gamma   90.00
#
_symmetry.space_group_name_H-M   'P 1'
#
loop_
_entity.id
_entity.type
_entity.pdbx_description
1 polymer ?
#
loop_
_entity_poly.entity_id
_entity_poly.type
_entity_poly.pdbx_seq_one_letter_code
_entity_poly.pdbx_strand_id
1 'polypeptide(L)'
;MKKVVFFLLIAFIAVSAYYKDKEGQADFASTSRTFTPIKLPALPKSGLNNFNTAAEAYNFQESQHERNVFHWTPGFPVYIPTFDSQNRPYLRQHERSQTTALTSGFVRYDGGGWTELSLGSDFLKDLFPKSNIEELTRANRQDLLWDPKMAVFDRDDIMYTPLRIKDGLDKSYVVAYSKDYGRSWKALNLLTETALPEWYDLERPTSVDALPGPPAFLYYQATGKAPGYERGFEYWQGTVGKLTFQMTHFEKDELVRDLPVVLSENAQPIGYRSGSGVKILRSKDKYFITWLEATLDHKMEKNERGRVTNSKPDKAGNPYSAIWIAEVDVKTRNFKKTEILKTWPLNDSHNQPAIVRSQDGTLHVIGGAHGAHFTYTRSLKPDSIDSWSPAEFVNTTDSGYSANFNIPGVQGGSQTYASLVIDSQNRLHLAYRLWAHDKSVFDFEYFGALAYQSAEPDSSEKKWKWSEPKILVYPNAQEYTHYYQVLTIDRKGSLYLEYSQMRPYAPYYFKSPSGEAINTSPMLNSALLKSEDQGKNWFLVNDKDFK
;
A
#
# COMPACT_ATOMS: atom_id res chain seq x y z
N MET A 1 -21.51 -36.44 -13.91
CA MET A 1 -21.42 -36.25 -12.44
C MET A 1 -20.29 -37.05 -11.77
N LYS A 2 -20.01 -38.32 -12.12
CA LYS A 2 -18.94 -39.11 -11.43
C LYS A 2 -17.49 -38.65 -11.67
N LYS A 3 -17.18 -37.93 -12.77
CA LYS A 3 -15.82 -37.41 -13.06
C LYS A 3 -15.46 -36.12 -12.31
N VAL A 4 -16.45 -35.33 -11.89
CA VAL A 4 -16.23 -34.05 -11.17
C VAL A 4 -15.91 -34.30 -9.70
N VAL A 5 -16.53 -35.33 -9.10
CA VAL A 5 -16.27 -35.74 -7.70
C VAL A 5 -14.85 -36.32 -7.54
N PHE A 6 -14.30 -36.96 -8.57
CA PHE A 6 -12.96 -37.55 -8.53
C PHE A 6 -11.84 -36.49 -8.56
N PHE A 7 -12.03 -35.39 -9.30
CA PHE A 7 -11.07 -34.27 -9.33
C PHE A 7 -11.05 -33.46 -8.03
N LEU A 8 -12.20 -33.23 -7.41
CA LEU A 8 -12.30 -32.57 -6.10
C LEU A 8 -11.64 -33.39 -4.98
N LEU A 9 -11.77 -34.71 -5.02
CA LEU A 9 -11.16 -35.60 -4.01
C LEU A 9 -9.63 -35.67 -4.15
N ILE A 10 -9.10 -35.67 -5.39
CA ILE A 10 -7.65 -35.67 -5.65
C ILE A 10 -7.02 -34.33 -5.23
N ALA A 11 -7.70 -33.20 -5.48
CA ALA A 11 -7.23 -31.89 -5.01
C ALA A 11 -7.21 -31.81 -3.47
N PHE A 12 -8.24 -32.33 -2.79
CA PHE A 12 -8.27 -32.37 -1.31
C PHE A 12 -7.19 -33.28 -0.71
N ILE A 13 -6.92 -34.43 -1.35
CA ILE A 13 -5.89 -35.38 -0.90
C ILE A 13 -4.49 -34.81 -1.17
N ALA A 14 -4.27 -34.11 -2.30
CA ALA A 14 -2.99 -33.47 -2.59
C ALA A 14 -2.69 -32.30 -1.63
N VAL A 15 -3.69 -31.49 -1.28
CA VAL A 15 -3.56 -30.44 -0.25
C VAL A 15 -3.30 -31.07 1.11
N SER A 16 -4.06 -32.11 1.52
CA SER A 16 -3.86 -32.79 2.80
C SER A 16 -2.51 -33.53 2.90
N ALA A 17 -1.97 -34.06 1.80
CA ALA A 17 -0.67 -34.72 1.77
C ALA A 17 0.49 -33.70 1.78
N TYR A 18 0.33 -32.54 1.14
CA TYR A 18 1.30 -31.43 1.21
C TYR A 18 1.50 -30.91 2.65
N TYR A 19 0.46 -30.95 3.49
CA TYR A 19 0.56 -30.57 4.90
C TYR A 19 1.12 -31.66 5.83
N LYS A 20 1.00 -32.96 5.47
CA LYS A 20 1.45 -34.07 6.33
C LYS A 20 2.96 -34.33 6.29
N ASP A 21 3.64 -34.06 5.17
CA ASP A 21 5.09 -34.32 5.04
C ASP A 21 5.99 -33.26 5.72
N LYS A 22 5.39 -32.23 6.36
CA LYS A 22 6.13 -31.19 7.11
C LYS A 22 5.96 -31.27 8.63
N GLU A 23 5.27 -32.30 9.15
CA GLU A 23 5.19 -32.58 10.59
C GLU A 23 6.56 -33.04 11.13
N GLY A 24 7.45 -32.10 11.46
CA GLY A 24 8.73 -32.40 12.10
C GLY A 24 9.81 -31.32 11.99
N GLN A 25 9.66 -30.34 11.09
CA GLN A 25 10.52 -29.16 11.06
C GLN A 25 9.83 -28.02 11.81
N ALA A 26 10.51 -27.45 12.80
CA ALA A 26 9.97 -26.32 13.55
C ALA A 26 9.75 -25.13 12.61
N ASP A 27 8.54 -24.59 12.61
CA ASP A 27 8.18 -23.38 11.86
C ASP A 27 9.08 -22.23 12.31
N PHE A 28 9.75 -21.53 11.39
CA PHE A 28 10.64 -20.41 11.71
C PHE A 28 9.93 -19.31 12.52
N ALA A 29 8.64 -19.09 12.26
CA ALA A 29 7.82 -18.16 13.04
C ALA A 29 7.62 -18.61 14.51
N SER A 30 7.90 -19.88 14.82
CA SER A 30 7.81 -20.45 16.17
C SER A 30 9.12 -20.43 16.96
N THR A 31 10.28 -20.22 16.32
CA THR A 31 11.59 -20.53 16.92
C THR A 31 12.40 -19.34 17.44
N SER A 32 12.09 -18.09 17.06
CA SER A 32 12.74 -16.91 17.64
C SER A 32 11.87 -15.65 17.49
N ARG A 33 11.56 -15.00 18.63
CA ARG A 33 10.97 -13.64 18.67
C ARG A 33 12.04 -12.55 18.57
N THR A 34 13.33 -12.93 18.56
CA THR A 34 14.44 -12.00 18.37
C THR A 34 14.63 -11.75 16.88
N PHE A 35 14.76 -10.47 16.51
CA PHE A 35 14.86 -10.08 15.12
C PHE A 35 16.14 -10.56 14.45
N THR A 36 15.95 -11.23 13.34
CA THR A 36 16.98 -11.48 12.33
C THR A 36 16.41 -11.04 10.98
N PRO A 37 17.14 -10.26 10.17
CA PRO A 37 16.68 -9.91 8.83
C PRO A 37 16.34 -11.16 8.02
N ILE A 38 15.20 -11.13 7.33
CA ILE A 38 14.79 -12.21 6.43
C ILE A 38 15.69 -12.16 5.19
N LYS A 39 16.38 -13.26 4.91
CA LYS A 39 17.23 -13.42 3.73
C LYS A 39 16.66 -14.52 2.84
N LEU A 40 16.01 -14.12 1.76
CA LEU A 40 15.52 -15.09 0.78
C LEU A 40 16.67 -15.60 -0.11
N PRO A 41 16.61 -16.86 -0.57
CA PRO A 41 17.55 -17.38 -1.55
C PRO A 41 17.53 -16.54 -2.83
N ALA A 42 18.70 -16.28 -3.40
CA ALA A 42 18.80 -15.58 -4.67
C ALA A 42 18.26 -16.47 -5.81
N LEU A 43 17.34 -15.93 -6.61
CA LEU A 43 16.85 -16.55 -7.83
C LEU A 43 18.02 -16.75 -8.81
N PRO A 44 18.00 -17.82 -9.62
CA PRO A 44 19.01 -18.07 -10.64
C PRO A 44 19.05 -16.92 -11.66
N LYS A 45 20.26 -16.59 -12.15
CA LYS A 45 20.47 -15.53 -13.14
C LYS A 45 19.88 -15.85 -14.52
N SER A 46 19.72 -17.13 -14.85
CA SER A 46 19.25 -17.60 -16.15
C SER A 46 18.17 -18.68 -15.99
N GLY A 47 17.44 -18.97 -17.08
CA GLY A 47 16.41 -20.02 -17.10
C GLY A 47 15.03 -19.62 -16.58
N LEU A 48 14.87 -18.40 -16.04
CA LEU A 48 13.58 -17.90 -15.53
C LEU A 48 12.54 -17.63 -16.64
N ASN A 49 12.92 -17.62 -17.92
CA ASN A 49 12.00 -17.35 -19.03
C ASN A 49 11.37 -18.63 -19.63
N ASN A 50 11.58 -19.80 -19.02
CA ASN A 50 11.18 -21.10 -19.58
C ASN A 50 9.82 -21.60 -19.09
N PHE A 51 8.99 -20.74 -18.48
CA PHE A 51 7.66 -21.13 -18.00
C PHE A 51 6.67 -21.20 -19.16
N ASN A 52 5.93 -22.31 -19.24
CA ASN A 52 4.88 -22.54 -20.24
C ASN A 52 3.52 -22.04 -19.79
N THR A 53 3.29 -21.97 -18.46
CA THR A 53 2.01 -21.59 -17.88
C THR A 53 2.19 -20.71 -16.64
N ALA A 54 1.16 -19.93 -16.29
CA ALA A 54 1.16 -19.15 -15.05
C ALA A 54 1.35 -20.04 -13.81
N ALA A 55 0.77 -21.25 -13.81
CA ALA A 55 0.91 -22.21 -12.71
C ALA A 55 2.36 -22.63 -12.48
N GLU A 56 3.15 -22.84 -13.54
CA GLU A 56 4.58 -23.16 -13.40
C GLU A 56 5.36 -21.99 -12.78
N ALA A 57 5.09 -20.76 -13.22
CA ALA A 57 5.70 -19.57 -12.65
C ALA A 57 5.30 -19.35 -11.17
N TYR A 58 4.04 -19.61 -10.82
CA TYR A 58 3.57 -19.56 -9.43
C TYR A 58 4.26 -20.59 -8.55
N ASN A 59 4.30 -21.86 -8.98
CA ASN A 59 4.96 -22.91 -8.22
C ASN A 59 6.45 -22.58 -8.00
N PHE A 60 7.11 -21.99 -9.01
CA PHE A 60 8.47 -21.51 -8.86
C PHE A 60 8.58 -20.37 -7.85
N GLN A 61 7.77 -19.31 -7.98
CA GLN A 61 7.76 -18.19 -7.03
C GLN A 61 7.50 -18.67 -5.60
N GLU A 62 6.52 -19.55 -5.42
CA GLU A 62 6.15 -20.13 -4.14
C GLU A 62 7.32 -20.94 -3.55
N SER A 63 8.06 -21.70 -4.35
CA SER A 63 9.25 -22.44 -3.88
C SER A 63 10.34 -21.54 -3.29
N GLN A 64 10.38 -20.27 -3.71
CA GLN A 64 11.36 -19.26 -3.28
C GLN A 64 10.78 -18.24 -2.29
N HIS A 65 9.52 -18.43 -1.89
CA HIS A 65 8.80 -17.57 -0.97
C HIS A 65 9.05 -18.00 0.48
N GLU A 66 8.83 -17.08 1.43
CA GLU A 66 9.02 -17.25 2.87
C GLU A 66 8.35 -18.53 3.40
N ARG A 67 7.18 -18.88 2.85
CA ARG A 67 6.44 -20.09 3.21
C ARG A 67 7.24 -21.38 3.05
N ASN A 68 8.05 -21.47 1.99
CA ASN A 68 8.85 -22.66 1.73
C ASN A 68 10.25 -22.54 2.32
N VAL A 69 10.88 -21.37 2.21
CA VAL A 69 12.23 -21.13 2.74
C VAL A 69 12.27 -21.28 4.26
N PHE A 70 11.23 -20.83 4.95
CA PHE A 70 11.17 -20.78 6.41
C PHE A 70 10.13 -21.74 7.01
N HIS A 71 9.53 -22.60 6.19
CA HIS A 71 8.45 -23.51 6.60
C HIS A 71 7.27 -22.77 7.28
N TRP A 72 7.03 -21.53 6.87
CA TRP A 72 5.98 -20.67 7.40
C TRP A 72 4.63 -21.01 6.75
N THR A 73 3.71 -21.60 7.50
CA THR A 73 2.42 -22.07 6.96
C THR A 73 1.23 -21.46 7.71
N PRO A 74 0.94 -20.17 7.50
CA PRO A 74 -0.18 -19.51 8.17
C PRO A 74 -1.52 -20.13 7.71
N GLY A 75 -2.41 -20.35 8.68
CA GLY A 75 -3.78 -20.83 8.48
C GLY A 75 -4.76 -19.77 7.99
N PHE A 76 -4.26 -18.60 7.59
CA PHE A 76 -5.02 -17.45 7.13
C PHE A 76 -4.56 -16.91 5.76
N PRO A 77 -5.43 -16.17 5.03
CA PRO A 77 -5.04 -15.40 3.86
C PRO A 77 -4.05 -14.32 4.26
N VAL A 78 -2.89 -14.29 3.62
CA VAL A 78 -1.84 -13.33 3.96
C VAL A 78 -2.09 -12.02 3.22
N TYR A 79 -2.78 -11.10 3.90
CA TYR A 79 -2.86 -9.69 3.57
C TYR A 79 -2.70 -8.85 4.83
N ILE A 80 -2.63 -7.53 4.68
CA ILE A 80 -2.60 -6.62 5.81
C ILE A 80 -3.89 -6.79 6.64
N PRO A 81 -3.80 -7.09 7.95
CA PRO A 81 -4.98 -7.15 8.79
C PRO A 81 -5.55 -5.76 9.06
N THR A 82 -6.82 -5.72 9.42
CA THR A 82 -7.48 -4.54 10.00
C THR A 82 -8.28 -4.98 11.21
N PHE A 83 -8.56 -4.07 12.13
CA PHE A 83 -9.04 -4.41 13.47
C PHE A 83 -10.30 -3.64 13.84
N ASP A 84 -11.29 -4.34 14.35
CA ASP A 84 -12.44 -3.71 15.01
C ASP A 84 -12.07 -3.21 16.42
N SER A 85 -13.03 -2.66 17.15
CA SER A 85 -12.84 -2.15 18.51
C SER A 85 -12.39 -3.22 19.51
N GLN A 86 -12.69 -4.49 19.24
CA GLN A 86 -12.29 -5.63 20.07
C GLN A 86 -10.90 -6.17 19.71
N ASN A 87 -10.19 -5.50 18.80
CA ASN A 87 -8.92 -5.94 18.24
C ASN A 87 -8.99 -7.29 17.52
N ARG A 88 -10.16 -7.67 16.98
CA ARG A 88 -10.27 -8.88 16.16
C ARG A 88 -9.73 -8.59 14.77
N PRO A 89 -8.80 -9.40 14.24
CA PRO A 89 -8.24 -9.18 12.91
C PRO A 89 -9.24 -9.61 11.83
N TYR A 90 -9.37 -8.78 10.81
CA TYR A 90 -10.03 -9.06 9.55
C TYR A 90 -8.98 -9.02 8.44
N LEU A 91 -8.89 -10.07 7.65
CA LEU A 91 -8.02 -10.14 6.49
C LEU A 91 -8.87 -10.32 5.26
N ARG A 92 -8.50 -9.64 4.17
CA ARG A 92 -9.20 -9.82 2.91
C ARG A 92 -9.03 -11.25 2.43
N GLN A 93 -10.12 -11.88 2.01
CA GLN A 93 -10.08 -13.20 1.39
C GLN A 93 -9.50 -13.07 -0.01
N HIS A 94 -8.70 -14.04 -0.44
CA HIS A 94 -8.45 -14.25 -1.87
C HIS A 94 -8.16 -15.72 -2.13
N GLU A 95 -8.38 -16.12 -3.38
CA GLU A 95 -8.08 -17.46 -3.88
C GLU A 95 -6.72 -17.48 -4.59
N ARG A 96 -5.75 -18.18 -4.02
CA ARG A 96 -4.37 -18.29 -4.55
C ARG A 96 -4.26 -19.00 -5.90
N SER A 97 -5.26 -19.81 -6.26
CA SER A 97 -5.30 -20.53 -7.54
C SER A 97 -5.47 -19.58 -8.73
N GLN A 98 -5.87 -18.34 -8.48
CA GLN A 98 -6.18 -17.36 -9.50
C GLN A 98 -4.92 -16.60 -9.92
N THR A 99 -4.85 -16.20 -11.19
CA THR A 99 -3.73 -15.40 -11.71
C THR A 99 -3.76 -13.93 -11.23
N THR A 100 -4.88 -13.53 -10.64
CA THR A 100 -5.15 -12.20 -10.11
C THR A 100 -5.75 -12.35 -8.73
N ALA A 101 -5.31 -11.54 -7.77
CA ALA A 101 -5.89 -11.59 -6.44
C ALA A 101 -7.28 -10.95 -6.48
N LEU A 102 -8.33 -11.77 -6.45
CA LEU A 102 -9.72 -11.32 -6.35
C LEU A 102 -10.24 -11.57 -4.94
N THR A 103 -11.14 -10.69 -4.46
CA THR A 103 -11.77 -10.83 -3.16
C THR A 103 -13.23 -11.22 -3.27
N SER A 104 -13.64 -12.19 -2.46
CA SER A 104 -15.03 -12.59 -2.22
C SER A 104 -15.55 -12.12 -0.85
N GLY A 105 -14.70 -11.48 -0.04
CA GLY A 105 -15.03 -11.11 1.33
C GLY A 105 -13.82 -10.98 2.23
N PHE A 106 -14.02 -11.33 3.49
CA PHE A 106 -13.00 -11.27 4.54
C PHE A 106 -12.97 -12.57 5.31
N VAL A 107 -11.86 -12.82 6.00
CA VAL A 107 -11.81 -13.78 7.10
C VAL A 107 -11.57 -13.03 8.39
N ARG A 108 -12.18 -13.50 9.48
CA ARG A 108 -12.03 -12.91 10.81
C ARG A 108 -11.57 -13.98 11.79
N TYR A 109 -10.64 -13.63 12.67
CA TYR A 109 -10.31 -14.47 13.82
C TYR A 109 -11.25 -14.19 14.98
N ASP A 110 -11.84 -15.23 15.59
CA ASP A 110 -12.81 -15.12 16.67
C ASP A 110 -12.34 -15.73 18.00
N GLY A 111 -11.04 -15.97 18.15
CA GLY A 111 -10.45 -16.57 19.36
C GLY A 111 -10.40 -18.11 19.33
N GLY A 112 -11.21 -18.75 18.48
CA GLY A 112 -11.24 -20.20 18.30
C GLY A 112 -10.84 -20.67 16.89
N GLY A 113 -10.98 -19.82 15.88
CA GLY A 113 -10.57 -20.11 14.51
C GLY A 113 -10.83 -18.95 13.55
N TRP A 114 -10.70 -19.25 12.26
CA TRP A 114 -10.98 -18.31 11.18
C TRP A 114 -12.40 -18.52 10.65
N THR A 115 -13.21 -17.46 10.71
CA THR A 115 -14.56 -17.42 10.15
C THR A 115 -14.56 -16.64 8.84
N GLU A 116 -15.04 -17.23 7.76
CA GLU A 116 -15.26 -16.53 6.48
C GLU A 116 -16.49 -15.62 6.55
N LEU A 117 -16.35 -14.42 5.99
CA LEU A 117 -17.36 -13.37 5.91
C LEU A 117 -17.52 -12.99 4.44
N SER A 118 -18.46 -13.63 3.76
CA SER A 118 -18.72 -13.33 2.35
C SER A 118 -19.33 -11.93 2.18
N LEU A 119 -18.91 -11.22 1.14
CA LEU A 119 -19.64 -10.02 0.69
C LEU A 119 -21.02 -10.39 0.15
N GLY A 120 -21.17 -11.60 -0.42
CA GLY A 120 -22.30 -11.93 -1.26
C GLY A 120 -22.45 -10.96 -2.42
N SER A 121 -23.65 -10.86 -2.98
CA SER A 121 -23.93 -9.97 -4.11
C SER A 121 -25.30 -9.30 -4.03
N ASP A 122 -26.16 -9.76 -3.11
CA ASP A 122 -27.52 -9.25 -2.93
C ASP A 122 -27.58 -7.76 -2.63
N PHE A 123 -26.59 -7.23 -1.90
CA PHE A 123 -26.50 -5.82 -1.52
C PHE A 123 -26.28 -4.87 -2.73
N LEU A 124 -25.95 -5.42 -3.91
CA LEU A 124 -25.78 -4.65 -5.15
C LEU A 124 -27.07 -4.56 -5.98
N LYS A 125 -28.11 -5.36 -5.66
CA LYS A 125 -29.35 -5.45 -6.45
C LYS A 125 -30.03 -4.11 -6.63
N ASP A 126 -30.07 -3.30 -5.58
CA ASP A 126 -30.72 -2.00 -5.59
C ASP A 126 -29.95 -0.96 -6.42
N LEU A 127 -28.61 -1.09 -6.48
CA LEU A 127 -27.75 -0.19 -7.26
C LEU A 127 -27.69 -0.58 -8.74
N PHE A 128 -27.84 -1.86 -9.06
CA PHE A 128 -27.73 -2.40 -10.42
C PHE A 128 -28.93 -3.30 -10.78
N PRO A 129 -30.18 -2.77 -10.76
CA PRO A 129 -31.40 -3.59 -10.86
C PRO A 129 -31.61 -4.26 -12.22
N LYS A 130 -30.86 -3.84 -13.26
CA LYS A 130 -30.95 -4.37 -14.63
C LYS A 130 -29.85 -5.37 -14.97
N SER A 131 -28.89 -5.56 -14.07
CA SER A 131 -27.65 -6.26 -14.35
C SER A 131 -27.71 -7.68 -13.80
N ASN A 132 -26.99 -8.61 -14.44
CA ASN A 132 -26.84 -9.94 -13.88
C ASN A 132 -25.85 -9.86 -12.70
N ILE A 133 -26.38 -9.90 -11.49
CA ILE A 133 -25.60 -9.74 -10.26
C ILE A 133 -24.46 -10.78 -10.13
N GLU A 134 -24.67 -12.02 -10.56
CA GLU A 134 -23.59 -13.03 -10.54
C GLU A 134 -22.47 -12.70 -11.53
N GLU A 135 -22.83 -12.13 -12.68
CA GLU A 135 -21.87 -11.67 -13.67
C GLU A 135 -21.12 -10.43 -13.18
N LEU A 136 -21.81 -9.50 -12.50
CA LEU A 136 -21.17 -8.36 -11.83
C LEU A 136 -20.15 -8.80 -10.79
N THR A 137 -20.49 -9.78 -9.94
CA THR A 137 -19.57 -10.30 -8.93
C THR A 137 -18.36 -10.98 -9.58
N ARG A 138 -18.55 -11.73 -10.68
CA ARG A 138 -17.45 -12.34 -11.43
C ARG A 138 -16.61 -11.33 -12.21
N ALA A 139 -17.21 -10.24 -12.67
CA ALA A 139 -16.55 -9.17 -13.43
C ALA A 139 -15.89 -8.12 -12.53
N ASN A 140 -16.26 -8.05 -11.25
CA ASN A 140 -15.69 -7.16 -10.25
C ASN A 140 -14.25 -7.56 -9.95
N ARG A 141 -13.33 -6.79 -10.54
CA ARG A 141 -11.89 -6.93 -10.35
C ARG A 141 -11.47 -5.86 -9.36
N GLN A 142 -11.48 -6.18 -8.07
CA GLN A 142 -10.70 -5.39 -7.14
C GLN A 142 -9.24 -5.79 -7.34
N ASP A 143 -8.51 -4.97 -8.08
CA ASP A 143 -7.12 -5.24 -8.33
C ASP A 143 -6.33 -4.85 -7.08
N LEU A 144 -6.00 -5.84 -6.24
CA LEU A 144 -5.30 -5.61 -4.97
C LEU A 144 -3.90 -4.99 -5.14
N LEU A 145 -3.41 -4.86 -6.38
CA LEU A 145 -2.22 -4.06 -6.70
C LEU A 145 -2.49 -2.55 -6.66
N TRP A 146 -3.68 -2.13 -7.09
CA TRP A 146 -4.06 -0.72 -7.27
C TRP A 146 -5.06 -0.24 -6.23
N ASP A 147 -5.88 -1.16 -5.74
CA ASP A 147 -7.03 -0.88 -4.91
C ASP A 147 -6.70 -1.16 -3.43
N PRO A 148 -7.27 -0.38 -2.49
CA PRO A 148 -7.13 -0.64 -1.07
C PRO A 148 -7.55 -2.06 -0.69
N LYS A 149 -6.62 -2.82 -0.09
CA LYS A 149 -6.77 -4.25 0.22
C LYS A 149 -7.26 -4.56 1.63
N MET A 150 -7.62 -3.54 2.41
CA MET A 150 -8.11 -3.68 3.78
C MET A 150 -9.53 -3.13 3.92
N ALA A 151 -10.29 -3.66 4.87
CA ALA A 151 -11.46 -2.95 5.37
C ALA A 151 -11.05 -1.82 6.30
N VAL A 152 -11.97 -0.89 6.49
CA VAL A 152 -11.84 0.23 7.42
C VAL A 152 -12.93 0.11 8.47
N PHE A 153 -12.59 0.32 9.73
CA PHE A 153 -13.54 0.40 10.84
C PHE A 153 -13.57 1.82 11.38
N ASP A 154 -14.77 2.33 11.60
CA ASP A 154 -14.97 3.54 12.40
C ASP A 154 -15.15 3.22 13.89
N ARG A 155 -15.30 4.28 14.69
CA ARG A 155 -15.49 4.20 16.15
C ARG A 155 -16.75 3.43 16.57
N ASP A 156 -17.72 3.29 15.67
CA ASP A 156 -18.99 2.63 15.90
C ASP A 156 -18.96 1.18 15.37
N ASP A 157 -17.77 0.66 15.05
CA ASP A 157 -17.51 -0.68 14.50
C ASP A 157 -18.18 -0.95 13.15
N ILE A 158 -18.55 0.09 12.41
CA ILE A 158 -19.06 -0.08 11.07
C ILE A 158 -17.88 -0.38 10.16
N MET A 159 -17.99 -1.50 9.44
CA MET A 159 -16.97 -1.99 8.52
C MET A 159 -17.24 -1.44 7.12
N TYR A 160 -16.22 -0.88 6.47
CA TYR A 160 -16.31 -0.34 5.12
C TYR A 160 -15.29 -1.00 4.20
N THR A 161 -15.68 -1.22 2.95
CA THR A 161 -14.78 -1.64 1.90
C THR A 161 -15.13 -0.99 0.56
N PRO A 162 -14.17 -0.35 -0.12
CA PRO A 162 -14.40 0.09 -1.49
C PRO A 162 -14.39 -1.11 -2.44
N LEU A 163 -15.19 -1.01 -3.50
CA LEU A 163 -15.33 -1.99 -4.59
C LEU A 163 -15.35 -1.23 -5.92
N ARG A 164 -14.66 -1.76 -6.93
CA ARG A 164 -14.76 -1.26 -8.32
C ARG A 164 -15.64 -2.21 -9.12
N ILE A 165 -16.90 -1.85 -9.29
CA ILE A 165 -17.87 -2.62 -10.08
C ILE A 165 -17.67 -2.31 -11.56
N LYS A 166 -17.70 -3.37 -12.39
CA LYS A 166 -17.74 -3.24 -13.84
C LYS A 166 -19.01 -3.95 -14.35
N ASP A 167 -19.86 -3.18 -15.02
CA ASP A 167 -21.10 -3.66 -15.64
C ASP A 167 -21.03 -3.41 -17.15
N GLY A 168 -20.73 -4.45 -17.93
CA GLY A 168 -20.41 -4.28 -19.34
C GLY A 168 -19.20 -3.34 -19.57
N LEU A 169 -19.44 -2.17 -20.17
CA LEU A 169 -18.43 -1.12 -20.35
C LEU A 169 -18.43 -0.08 -19.22
N ASP A 170 -19.50 -0.01 -18.44
CA ASP A 170 -19.66 0.95 -17.37
C ASP A 170 -18.85 0.52 -16.15
N LYS A 171 -18.27 1.51 -15.49
CA LYS A 171 -17.55 1.33 -14.23
C LYS A 171 -18.32 2.06 -13.15
N SER A 172 -18.23 1.57 -11.91
CA SER A 172 -18.80 2.22 -10.73
C SER A 172 -17.87 2.02 -9.55
N TYR A 173 -17.62 3.08 -8.79
CA TYR A 173 -17.02 2.98 -7.47
C TYR A 173 -18.13 2.82 -6.45
N VAL A 174 -18.03 1.81 -5.60
CA VAL A 174 -19.02 1.51 -4.57
C VAL A 174 -18.29 1.39 -3.24
N VAL A 175 -18.87 1.92 -2.16
CA VAL A 175 -18.48 1.51 -0.81
C VAL A 175 -19.54 0.55 -0.28
N ALA A 176 -19.12 -0.68 0.01
CA ALA A 176 -19.93 -1.62 0.77
C ALA A 176 -19.67 -1.37 2.26
N TYR A 177 -20.73 -1.40 3.07
CA TYR A 177 -20.63 -1.19 4.50
C TYR A 177 -21.48 -2.19 5.29
N SER A 178 -21.02 -2.54 6.49
CA SER A 178 -21.65 -3.51 7.37
C SER A 178 -21.69 -3.00 8.80
N LYS A 179 -22.89 -3.01 9.41
CA LYS A 179 -23.11 -2.64 10.82
C LYS A 179 -23.10 -3.85 11.77
N ASP A 180 -22.83 -5.05 11.24
CA ASP A 180 -22.91 -6.31 11.97
C ASP A 180 -21.63 -7.16 11.80
N TYR A 181 -20.49 -6.48 11.75
CA TYR A 181 -19.15 -7.09 11.69
C TYR A 181 -18.93 -7.96 10.43
N GLY A 182 -19.42 -7.50 9.29
CA GLY A 182 -19.22 -8.12 7.97
C GLY A 182 -20.19 -9.26 7.65
N ARG A 183 -21.26 -9.46 8.43
CA ARG A 183 -22.24 -10.55 8.20
C ARG A 183 -23.28 -10.18 7.14
N SER A 184 -23.71 -8.93 7.12
CA SER A 184 -24.58 -8.38 6.09
C SER A 184 -24.03 -7.05 5.58
N TRP A 185 -24.34 -6.75 4.33
CA TRP A 185 -23.80 -5.61 3.62
C TRP A 185 -24.92 -4.75 3.03
N LYS A 186 -24.67 -3.44 3.03
CA LYS A 186 -25.35 -2.46 2.19
C LYS A 186 -24.30 -1.79 1.31
N ALA A 187 -24.73 -1.10 0.26
CA ALA A 187 -23.82 -0.35 -0.60
C ALA A 187 -24.31 1.06 -0.90
N LEU A 188 -23.34 1.92 -1.11
CA LEU A 188 -23.50 3.27 -1.63
C LEU A 188 -22.64 3.38 -2.88
N ASN A 189 -23.26 3.71 -4.01
CA ASN A 189 -22.50 4.20 -5.17
C ASN A 189 -21.72 5.44 -4.72
N LEU A 190 -20.45 5.53 -5.11
CA LEU A 190 -19.68 6.74 -4.92
C LEU A 190 -19.97 7.68 -6.10
N LEU A 191 -18.99 8.47 -6.57
CA LEU A 191 -19.11 9.39 -7.71
C LEU A 191 -20.18 9.00 -8.75
N THR A 192 -21.04 9.95 -9.12
CA THR A 192 -22.08 9.78 -10.17
C THR A 192 -21.73 10.47 -11.48
N GLU A 193 -20.46 10.83 -11.67
CA GLU A 193 -19.98 11.41 -12.93
C GLU A 193 -19.97 10.35 -14.04
N THR A 194 -20.19 10.77 -15.28
CA THR A 194 -20.20 9.90 -16.47
C THR A 194 -18.81 9.35 -16.82
N ALA A 195 -17.74 10.07 -16.46
CA ALA A 195 -16.37 9.63 -16.60
C ALA A 195 -15.77 9.37 -15.22
N LEU A 196 -15.56 8.10 -14.88
CA LEU A 196 -14.98 7.76 -13.59
C LEU A 196 -13.47 7.99 -13.54
N PRO A 197 -12.95 8.53 -12.43
CA PRO A 197 -11.53 8.63 -12.14
C PRO A 197 -10.77 7.31 -12.30
N GLU A 198 -9.53 7.35 -12.78
CA GLU A 198 -8.70 6.15 -12.98
C GLU A 198 -8.26 5.54 -11.64
N TRP A 199 -7.96 6.40 -10.66
CA TRP A 199 -7.43 6.00 -9.36
C TRP A 199 -8.23 6.60 -8.21
N TYR A 200 -8.25 5.87 -7.09
CA TYR A 200 -8.87 6.32 -5.85
C TYR A 200 -8.04 5.86 -4.65
N ASP A 201 -8.21 6.55 -3.52
CA ASP A 201 -7.68 6.17 -2.20
C ASP A 201 -8.77 6.48 -1.16
N LEU A 202 -8.64 5.94 0.05
CA LEU A 202 -9.59 6.19 1.13
C LEU A 202 -8.90 6.51 2.45
N GLU A 203 -9.64 7.17 3.32
CA GLU A 203 -9.27 7.40 4.70
C GLU A 203 -9.13 6.08 5.44
N ARG A 204 -8.01 5.92 6.15
CA ARG A 204 -7.67 4.70 6.88
C ARG A 204 -7.04 5.09 8.23
N PRO A 205 -7.24 4.28 9.28
CA PRO A 205 -6.55 4.47 10.54
C PRO A 205 -5.03 4.48 10.36
N THR A 206 -4.36 5.46 10.95
CA THR A 206 -2.89 5.55 11.02
C THR A 206 -2.35 5.36 12.42
N SER A 207 -3.23 5.17 13.41
CA SER A 207 -2.92 4.97 14.81
C SER A 207 -3.76 3.83 15.36
N VAL A 208 -3.62 3.57 16.67
CA VAL A 208 -4.45 2.61 17.41
C VAL A 208 -5.94 2.99 17.41
N ASP A 209 -6.28 4.25 17.11
CA ASP A 209 -7.65 4.77 17.14
C ASP A 209 -8.42 4.41 15.87
N ALA A 210 -9.73 4.18 16.00
CA ALA A 210 -10.59 3.96 14.84
C ALA A 210 -10.88 5.30 14.14
N LEU A 211 -11.42 5.25 12.91
CA LEU A 211 -11.87 6.48 12.29
C LEU A 211 -13.02 7.11 13.11
N PRO A 212 -13.12 8.44 13.21
CA PRO A 212 -14.23 9.08 13.94
C PRO A 212 -15.62 8.82 13.33
N GLY A 213 -15.69 8.29 12.11
CA GLY A 213 -16.92 7.97 11.38
C GLY A 213 -16.61 7.34 10.02
N PRO A 214 -17.59 7.27 9.10
CA PRO A 214 -17.42 6.67 7.77
C PRO A 214 -16.24 7.27 7.00
N PRO A 215 -15.45 6.49 6.24
CA PRO A 215 -14.26 6.98 5.57
C PRO A 215 -14.59 8.01 4.48
N ALA A 216 -13.70 8.98 4.32
CA ALA A 216 -13.69 9.84 3.13
C ALA A 216 -12.83 9.24 2.00
N PHE A 217 -13.00 9.77 0.78
CA PHE A 217 -12.40 9.25 -0.44
C PHE A 217 -11.66 10.33 -1.21
N LEU A 218 -10.57 9.93 -1.86
CA LEU A 218 -9.89 10.72 -2.88
C LEU A 218 -10.03 10.04 -4.23
N TYR A 219 -10.13 10.86 -5.27
CA TYR A 219 -10.18 10.39 -6.65
C TYR A 219 -9.27 11.24 -7.52
N TYR A 220 -8.59 10.56 -8.44
CA TYR A 220 -7.74 11.20 -9.42
C TYR A 220 -8.22 10.91 -10.82
N GLN A 221 -8.44 11.98 -11.58
CA GLN A 221 -8.76 11.92 -13.00
C GLN A 221 -7.63 12.52 -13.83
N ALA A 222 -7.00 11.74 -14.69
CA ALA A 222 -5.94 12.24 -15.57
C ALA A 222 -6.50 13.27 -16.56
N THR A 223 -5.84 14.41 -16.70
CA THR A 223 -6.18 15.46 -17.67
C THR A 223 -5.09 15.62 -18.74
N GLY A 224 -3.89 15.09 -18.51
CA GLY A 224 -2.83 15.06 -19.51
C GLY A 224 -1.44 14.75 -18.95
N LYS A 225 -0.43 15.31 -19.62
CA LYS A 225 0.98 15.22 -19.25
C LYS A 225 1.57 16.62 -19.04
N ALA A 226 2.47 16.75 -18.10
CA ALA A 226 3.30 17.95 -17.92
C ALA A 226 4.19 18.18 -19.16
N PRO A 227 4.57 19.43 -19.47
CA PRO A 227 5.37 19.75 -20.64
C PRO A 227 6.65 18.91 -20.74
N GLY A 228 6.85 18.27 -21.89
CA GLY A 228 8.01 17.42 -22.17
C GLY A 228 7.81 15.92 -21.89
N TYR A 229 6.70 15.52 -21.27
CA TYR A 229 6.36 14.12 -20.96
C TYR A 229 5.42 13.47 -21.99
N GLU A 230 5.03 14.16 -23.06
CA GLU A 230 3.97 13.76 -23.99
C GLU A 230 4.34 12.54 -24.84
N ARG A 231 5.64 12.30 -25.05
CA ARG A 231 6.17 11.19 -25.86
C ARG A 231 7.05 10.22 -25.05
N GLY A 232 7.00 10.30 -23.72
CA GLY A 232 7.77 9.45 -22.82
C GLY A 232 7.25 8.00 -22.80
N PHE A 233 8.14 7.06 -22.47
CA PHE A 233 7.82 5.63 -22.40
C PHE A 233 6.99 5.27 -21.15
N GLU A 234 7.02 6.11 -20.13
CA GLU A 234 6.53 5.78 -18.79
C GLU A 234 5.21 6.50 -18.50
N TYR A 235 4.11 5.73 -18.53
CA TYR A 235 2.76 6.24 -18.28
C TYR A 235 2.60 6.85 -16.88
N TRP A 236 3.48 6.54 -15.93
CA TRP A 236 3.42 6.98 -14.54
C TRP A 236 4.14 8.30 -14.27
N GLN A 237 5.03 8.75 -15.16
CA GLN A 237 5.79 9.99 -14.98
C GLN A 237 5.16 11.15 -15.76
N GLY A 238 5.14 12.34 -15.16
CA GLY A 238 4.60 13.54 -15.78
C GLY A 238 3.09 13.56 -15.92
N THR A 239 2.34 12.59 -15.39
CA THR A 239 0.87 12.62 -15.46
C THR A 239 0.32 13.71 -14.56
N VAL A 240 -0.60 14.50 -15.10
CA VAL A 240 -1.26 15.62 -14.41
C VAL A 240 -2.76 15.42 -14.49
N GLY A 241 -3.47 15.80 -13.43
CA GLY A 241 -4.89 15.53 -13.32
C GLY A 241 -5.60 16.26 -12.19
N LYS A 242 -6.92 16.10 -12.22
CA LYS A 242 -7.86 16.62 -11.23
C LYS A 242 -7.88 15.69 -10.02
N LEU A 243 -7.57 16.23 -8.84
CA LEU A 243 -7.73 15.56 -7.55
C LEU A 243 -9.01 16.04 -6.87
N THR A 244 -9.88 15.09 -6.55
CA THR A 244 -11.19 15.35 -5.96
C THR A 244 -11.34 14.62 -4.63
N PHE A 245 -11.87 15.30 -3.62
CA PHE A 245 -12.15 14.78 -2.29
C PHE A 245 -13.66 14.65 -2.06
N GLN A 246 -14.10 13.56 -1.43
CA GLN A 246 -15.50 13.34 -1.10
C GLN A 246 -15.66 12.75 0.29
N MET A 247 -16.54 13.35 1.08
CA MET A 247 -16.92 12.85 2.40
C MET A 247 -18.12 11.90 2.30
N THR A 248 -18.22 10.99 3.27
CA THR A 248 -19.42 10.21 3.52
C THR A 248 -19.84 10.36 4.98
N HIS A 249 -21.15 10.28 5.22
CA HIS A 249 -21.75 10.38 6.56
C HIS A 249 -23.08 9.62 6.60
N PHE A 250 -23.62 9.41 7.80
CA PHE A 250 -24.95 8.81 7.96
C PHE A 250 -26.04 9.88 8.02
N GLU A 251 -27.11 9.68 7.26
CA GLU A 251 -28.38 10.39 7.38
C GLU A 251 -29.49 9.37 7.60
N LYS A 252 -30.20 9.46 8.74
CA LYS A 252 -31.31 8.56 9.08
C LYS A 252 -30.96 7.07 8.87
N ASP A 253 -29.80 6.65 9.41
CA ASP A 253 -29.24 5.30 9.31
C ASP A 253 -28.73 4.84 7.95
N GLU A 254 -28.85 5.64 6.90
CA GLU A 254 -28.29 5.34 5.58
C GLU A 254 -26.98 6.09 5.35
N LEU A 255 -25.98 5.39 4.80
CA LEU A 255 -24.74 6.03 4.39
C LEU A 255 -25.01 6.86 3.14
N VAL A 256 -24.67 8.13 3.20
CA VAL A 256 -24.79 9.09 2.09
C VAL A 256 -23.41 9.69 1.79
N ARG A 257 -23.30 10.31 0.61
CA ARG A 257 -22.08 11.00 0.16
C ARG A 257 -22.35 12.47 -0.07
N ASP A 258 -21.35 13.28 0.21
CA ASP A 258 -21.38 14.71 -0.09
C ASP A 258 -21.06 15.01 -1.56
N LEU A 259 -21.33 16.25 -1.96
CA LEU A 259 -20.79 16.79 -3.21
C LEU A 259 -19.26 16.81 -3.12
N PRO A 260 -18.54 16.29 -4.13
CA PRO A 260 -17.10 16.30 -4.12
C PRO A 260 -16.49 17.71 -4.21
N VAL A 261 -15.30 17.90 -3.64
CA VAL A 261 -14.51 19.13 -3.65
C VAL A 261 -13.25 18.91 -4.50
N VAL A 262 -13.00 19.77 -5.49
CA VAL A 262 -11.77 19.73 -6.28
C VAL A 262 -10.65 20.42 -5.51
N LEU A 263 -9.61 19.66 -5.13
CA LEU A 263 -8.47 20.16 -4.36
C LEU A 263 -7.36 20.71 -5.26
N SER A 264 -7.19 20.13 -6.44
CA SER A 264 -6.16 20.54 -7.40
C SER A 264 -6.50 20.07 -8.82
N GLU A 265 -6.14 20.88 -9.81
CA GLU A 265 -6.14 20.53 -11.24
C GLU A 265 -4.75 20.11 -11.74
N ASN A 266 -3.74 20.23 -10.88
CA ASN A 266 -2.33 19.97 -11.19
C ASN A 266 -1.77 18.78 -10.40
N ALA A 267 -2.64 17.94 -9.84
CA ALA A 267 -2.20 16.81 -9.05
C ALA A 267 -1.47 15.78 -9.93
N GLN A 268 -0.57 15.04 -9.31
CA GLN A 268 -0.06 13.79 -9.86
C GLN A 268 -0.95 12.62 -9.43
N PRO A 269 -0.89 11.47 -10.13
CA PRO A 269 -1.63 10.26 -9.78
C PRO A 269 -1.55 9.93 -8.30
N ILE A 270 -2.68 9.60 -7.68
CA ILE A 270 -2.71 8.99 -6.34
C ILE A 270 -2.83 7.48 -6.46
N GLY A 271 -2.63 6.78 -5.35
CA GLY A 271 -3.08 5.41 -5.23
C GLY A 271 -2.43 4.65 -4.08
N TYR A 272 -2.82 3.38 -3.99
CA TYR A 272 -2.32 2.41 -3.03
C TYR A 272 -0.96 1.81 -3.42
N ARG A 273 -0.41 2.22 -4.58
CA ARG A 273 0.82 1.66 -5.17
C ARG A 273 1.96 1.72 -4.14
N SER A 274 2.73 0.63 -4.09
CA SER A 274 3.98 0.43 -3.35
C SER A 274 4.21 1.40 -2.19
N GLY A 275 3.94 0.99 -0.96
CA GLY A 275 4.07 1.79 0.26
C GLY A 275 2.73 2.18 0.88
N SER A 276 1.72 2.50 0.06
CA SER A 276 0.34 2.73 0.54
C SER A 276 0.20 3.80 1.64
N GLY A 277 1.09 4.79 1.68
CA GLY A 277 1.01 5.92 2.62
C GLY A 277 -0.38 6.54 2.66
N VAL A 278 -0.93 6.71 3.87
CA VAL A 278 -2.25 7.33 4.08
C VAL A 278 -2.16 8.81 3.74
N LYS A 279 -3.16 9.30 3.00
CA LYS A 279 -3.21 10.68 2.47
C LYS A 279 -4.32 11.52 3.06
N ILE A 280 -5.27 10.89 3.76
CA ILE A 280 -6.45 11.52 4.33
C ILE A 280 -6.42 11.25 5.83
N LEU A 281 -6.47 12.31 6.61
CA LEU A 281 -6.54 12.25 8.06
C LEU A 281 -7.67 13.15 8.55
N ARG A 282 -8.58 12.63 9.37
CA ARG A 282 -9.62 13.43 10.03
C ARG A 282 -9.24 13.73 11.47
N SER A 283 -9.45 14.97 11.88
CA SER A 283 -9.36 15.39 13.27
C SER A 283 -10.49 16.36 13.56
N LYS A 284 -11.35 16.02 14.53
CA LYS A 284 -12.52 16.81 14.92
C LYS A 284 -13.39 17.15 13.69
N ASP A 285 -13.51 18.42 13.37
CA ASP A 285 -14.31 19.01 12.30
C ASP A 285 -13.49 19.30 11.03
N LYS A 286 -12.30 18.70 10.89
CA LYS A 286 -11.40 18.94 9.76
C LYS A 286 -10.86 17.66 9.14
N TYR A 287 -10.57 17.74 7.85
CA TYR A 287 -9.69 16.81 7.15
C TYR A 287 -8.39 17.49 6.77
N PHE A 288 -7.31 16.73 6.90
CA PHE A 288 -5.98 17.04 6.40
C PHE A 288 -5.66 16.08 5.27
N ILE A 289 -5.36 16.63 4.09
CA ILE A 289 -5.24 15.84 2.87
C ILE A 289 -3.92 16.18 2.20
N THR A 290 -3.07 15.18 1.95
CA THR A 290 -1.76 15.38 1.30
C THR A 290 -1.70 14.79 -0.09
N TRP A 291 -1.07 15.48 -1.03
CA TRP A 291 -0.84 14.99 -2.40
C TRP A 291 0.39 15.63 -3.04
N LEU A 292 0.73 15.16 -4.24
CA LEU A 292 1.77 15.72 -5.11
C LEU A 292 1.15 16.64 -6.15
N GLU A 293 1.70 17.84 -6.35
CA GLU A 293 1.44 18.62 -7.56
C GLU A 293 2.58 18.46 -8.57
N ALA A 294 2.24 18.49 -9.84
CA ALA A 294 3.19 18.49 -10.93
C ALA A 294 3.79 19.89 -11.11
N THR A 295 5.09 19.93 -11.35
CA THR A 295 5.84 21.15 -11.67
C THR A 295 5.76 21.35 -13.18
N LEU A 296 4.93 22.30 -13.61
CA LEU A 296 4.53 22.48 -15.01
C LEU A 296 5.44 23.42 -15.79
N ASP A 297 6.19 24.27 -15.11
CA ASP A 297 7.10 25.26 -15.68
C ASP A 297 8.48 24.68 -16.02
N HIS A 298 8.84 23.54 -15.43
CA HIS A 298 10.09 22.84 -15.75
C HIS A 298 9.99 22.06 -17.06
N LYS A 299 10.88 22.38 -18.01
CA LYS A 299 10.99 21.65 -19.27
C LYS A 299 12.03 20.55 -19.15
N MET A 300 11.62 19.32 -19.45
CA MET A 300 12.52 18.19 -19.43
C MET A 300 13.63 18.26 -20.48
N GLU A 301 14.83 17.89 -20.06
CA GLU A 301 15.97 17.68 -20.96
C GLU A 301 15.81 16.35 -21.71
N LYS A 302 16.36 16.32 -22.93
CA LYS A 302 16.45 15.11 -23.74
C LYS A 302 17.91 14.74 -23.93
N ASN A 303 18.23 13.46 -23.79
CA ASN A 303 19.55 12.97 -24.17
C ASN A 303 19.76 13.02 -25.69
N GLU A 304 20.98 12.71 -26.13
CA GLU A 304 21.40 12.68 -27.54
C GLU A 304 20.52 11.76 -28.42
N ARG A 305 19.81 10.79 -27.81
CA ARG A 305 18.87 9.88 -28.49
C ARG A 305 17.43 10.39 -28.49
N GLY A 306 17.21 11.64 -28.08
CA GLY A 306 15.90 12.28 -27.98
C GLY A 306 15.01 11.75 -26.85
N ARG A 307 15.55 10.93 -25.92
CA ARG A 307 14.79 10.40 -24.78
C ARG A 307 14.79 11.42 -23.65
N VAL A 308 13.64 11.62 -23.04
CA VAL A 308 13.47 12.39 -21.80
C VAL A 308 14.41 11.82 -20.73
N THR A 309 15.18 12.67 -20.08
CA THR A 309 16.05 12.31 -18.95
C THR A 309 15.60 13.03 -17.70
N ASN A 310 15.33 12.28 -16.63
CA ASN A 310 14.98 12.85 -15.33
C ASN A 310 16.05 13.84 -14.87
N SER A 311 15.64 15.10 -14.69
CA SER A 311 16.53 16.16 -14.23
C SER A 311 17.02 15.82 -12.83
N LYS A 312 18.34 15.71 -12.68
CA LYS A 312 18.95 15.54 -11.36
C LYS A 312 18.79 16.85 -10.58
N PRO A 313 18.52 16.78 -9.27
CA PRO A 313 18.47 17.99 -8.46
C PRO A 313 19.85 18.66 -8.36
N ASP A 314 19.87 19.99 -8.38
CA ASP A 314 21.03 20.79 -8.01
C ASP A 314 21.27 20.77 -6.48
N LYS A 315 22.30 21.48 -6.01
CA LYS A 315 22.61 21.59 -4.57
C LYS A 315 21.50 22.22 -3.73
N ALA A 316 20.57 22.95 -4.36
CA ALA A 316 19.40 23.54 -3.73
C ALA A 316 18.14 22.66 -3.83
N GLY A 317 18.25 21.48 -4.45
CA GLY A 317 17.14 20.55 -4.66
C GLY A 317 16.26 20.90 -5.86
N ASN A 318 16.68 21.74 -6.80
CA ASN A 318 15.87 22.07 -7.98
C ASN A 318 16.27 21.23 -9.20
N PRO A 319 15.32 20.82 -10.05
CA PRO A 319 13.86 20.94 -9.89
C PRO A 319 13.31 19.88 -8.93
N TYR A 320 12.08 20.08 -8.43
CA TYR A 320 11.38 19.16 -7.53
C TYR A 320 9.89 19.12 -7.83
N SER A 321 9.19 18.07 -7.38
CA SER A 321 7.73 18.10 -7.23
C SER A 321 7.35 18.55 -5.83
N ALA A 322 6.30 19.34 -5.75
CA ALA A 322 5.78 19.87 -4.50
C ALA A 322 4.80 18.88 -3.85
N ILE A 323 4.95 18.69 -2.54
CA ILE A 323 3.96 18.02 -1.69
C ILE A 323 3.10 19.10 -1.06
N TRP A 324 1.80 18.99 -1.30
CA TRP A 324 0.79 19.90 -0.80
C TRP A 324 -0.03 19.25 0.30
N ILE A 325 -0.58 20.11 1.16
CA ILE A 325 -1.60 19.72 2.13
C ILE A 325 -2.79 20.67 2.05
N ALA A 326 -4.00 20.14 2.20
CA ALA A 326 -5.24 20.89 2.37
C ALA A 326 -5.82 20.66 3.77
N GLU A 327 -6.42 21.71 4.32
CA GLU A 327 -7.30 21.67 5.49
C GLU A 327 -8.72 21.93 4.99
N VAL A 328 -9.59 20.92 5.08
CA VAL A 328 -10.99 20.99 4.65
C VAL A 328 -11.90 20.99 5.88
N ASP A 329 -12.76 21.99 5.99
CA ASP A 329 -13.78 22.07 7.05
C ASP A 329 -14.97 21.16 6.73
N VAL A 330 -15.33 20.28 7.67
CA VAL A 330 -16.38 19.26 7.49
C VAL A 330 -17.74 19.89 7.19
N LYS A 331 -18.07 21.02 7.84
CA LYS A 331 -19.41 21.61 7.79
C LYS A 331 -19.62 22.46 6.55
N THR A 332 -18.66 23.32 6.24
CA THR A 332 -18.74 24.31 5.17
C THR A 332 -18.16 23.81 3.86
N ARG A 333 -17.33 22.76 3.90
CA ARG A 333 -16.59 22.21 2.76
C ARG A 333 -15.59 23.18 2.14
N ASN A 334 -15.38 24.34 2.76
CA ASN A 334 -14.33 25.26 2.38
C ASN A 334 -12.97 24.65 2.74
N PHE A 335 -11.97 24.96 1.93
CA PHE A 335 -10.61 24.53 2.21
C PHE A 335 -9.59 25.61 1.90
N LYS A 336 -8.44 25.47 2.54
CA LYS A 336 -7.19 26.16 2.20
C LYS A 336 -6.12 25.11 1.97
N LYS A 337 -5.11 25.42 1.15
CA LYS A 337 -3.98 24.54 0.89
C LYS A 337 -2.65 25.28 0.87
N THR A 338 -1.58 24.57 1.16
CA THR A 338 -0.20 25.08 1.09
C THR A 338 0.76 23.97 0.67
N GLU A 339 1.81 24.35 -0.05
CA GLU A 339 3.00 23.52 -0.23
C GLU A 339 3.72 23.37 1.12
N ILE A 340 4.21 22.16 1.43
CA ILE A 340 4.88 21.86 2.69
C ILE A 340 6.22 21.13 2.54
N LEU A 341 6.42 20.38 1.47
CA LEU A 341 7.64 19.60 1.23
C LEU A 341 7.98 19.55 -0.26
N LYS A 342 9.23 19.19 -0.53
CA LYS A 342 9.78 18.92 -1.86
C LYS A 342 10.15 17.45 -1.98
N THR A 343 10.05 16.91 -3.19
CA THR A 343 10.40 15.52 -3.46
C THR A 343 10.94 15.29 -4.87
N TRP A 344 11.62 14.16 -5.04
CA TRP A 344 12.34 13.75 -6.24
C TRP A 344 12.14 12.25 -6.51
N PRO A 345 12.16 11.83 -7.79
CA PRO A 345 12.41 12.60 -9.01
C PRO A 345 11.27 13.55 -9.37
N LEU A 346 11.56 14.51 -10.24
CA LEU A 346 10.55 15.46 -10.73
C LEU A 346 9.39 14.73 -11.45
N ASN A 347 8.18 15.13 -11.11
CA ASN A 347 6.92 14.67 -11.68
C ASN A 347 6.78 13.14 -11.68
N ASP A 348 7.27 12.50 -10.62
CA ASP A 348 7.20 11.07 -10.40
C ASP A 348 6.06 10.71 -9.43
N SER A 349 5.05 10.00 -9.94
CA SER A 349 3.91 9.54 -9.13
C SER A 349 4.28 8.49 -8.08
N HIS A 350 5.51 8.00 -8.02
CA HIS A 350 5.96 7.14 -6.93
C HIS A 350 6.31 7.91 -5.65
N ASN A 351 6.41 9.23 -5.71
CA ASN A 351 6.78 10.09 -4.59
C ASN A 351 5.61 10.33 -3.60
N GLN A 352 4.73 9.34 -3.43
CA GLN A 352 3.49 9.51 -2.69
C GLN A 352 3.75 9.90 -1.22
N PRO A 353 3.07 10.94 -0.71
CA PRO A 353 3.22 11.33 0.68
C PRO A 353 2.50 10.37 1.63
N ALA A 354 2.85 10.49 2.91
CA ALA A 354 2.11 9.88 4.01
C ALA A 354 1.92 10.89 5.16
N ILE A 355 0.74 10.90 5.78
CA ILE A 355 0.40 11.77 6.91
C ILE A 355 -0.06 10.95 8.12
N VAL A 356 0.37 11.36 9.32
CA VAL A 356 -0.13 10.88 10.61
C VAL A 356 -0.30 12.04 11.59
N ARG A 357 -0.98 11.81 12.72
CA ARG A 357 -1.26 12.82 13.75
C ARG A 357 -0.90 12.29 15.13
N SER A 358 -0.09 13.06 15.87
CA SER A 358 0.22 12.83 17.28
C SER A 358 -0.97 13.18 18.18
N GLN A 359 -0.99 12.63 19.41
CA GLN A 359 -2.09 12.85 20.36
C GLN A 359 -2.33 14.34 20.66
N ASP A 360 -1.25 15.13 20.74
CA ASP A 360 -1.29 16.59 20.95
C ASP A 360 -1.82 17.39 19.75
N GLY A 361 -2.07 16.72 18.61
CA GLY A 361 -2.56 17.32 17.38
C GLY A 361 -1.49 17.75 16.39
N THR A 362 -0.20 17.50 16.67
CA THR A 362 0.84 17.71 15.67
C THR A 362 0.64 16.78 14.47
N LEU A 363 0.59 17.37 13.28
CA LEU A 363 0.55 16.65 12.01
C LEU A 363 1.99 16.34 11.59
N HIS A 364 2.24 15.12 11.14
CA HIS A 364 3.53 14.67 10.64
C HIS A 364 3.36 14.24 9.18
N VAL A 365 4.19 14.79 8.29
CA VAL A 365 4.12 14.47 6.86
C VAL A 365 5.48 14.01 6.34
N ILE A 366 5.47 12.91 5.58
CA ILE A 366 6.59 12.41 4.80
C ILE A 366 6.31 12.64 3.32
N GLY A 367 7.26 13.20 2.58
CA GLY A 367 7.09 13.62 1.20
C GLY A 367 7.25 12.54 0.12
N GLY A 368 7.43 11.27 0.50
CA GLY A 368 7.74 10.19 -0.45
C GLY A 368 9.00 10.46 -1.30
N ALA A 369 9.41 9.50 -2.13
CA ALA A 369 10.51 9.62 -3.09
C ALA A 369 10.57 8.40 -4.02
N HIS A 370 11.37 8.48 -5.08
CA HIS A 370 11.71 7.33 -5.93
C HIS A 370 13.20 7.23 -6.25
N GLY A 371 13.93 6.61 -5.32
CA GLY A 371 15.39 6.58 -5.36
C GLY A 371 15.98 7.94 -5.02
N ALA A 372 15.35 8.64 -4.07
CA ALA A 372 15.81 9.89 -3.47
C ALA A 372 15.50 9.89 -1.96
N HIS A 373 15.96 10.91 -1.24
CA HIS A 373 15.69 11.06 0.19
C HIS A 373 14.20 11.34 0.41
N PHE A 374 13.60 10.67 1.41
CA PHE A 374 12.34 11.16 1.95
C PHE A 374 12.57 12.48 2.69
N THR A 375 11.63 13.41 2.50
CA THR A 375 11.55 14.65 3.27
C THR A 375 10.50 14.54 4.36
N TYR A 376 10.69 15.26 5.45
CA TYR A 376 9.86 15.24 6.65
C TYR A 376 9.60 16.65 7.16
N THR A 377 8.36 16.92 7.58
CA THR A 377 8.00 18.13 8.33
C THR A 377 6.88 17.81 9.33
N ARG A 378 6.67 18.71 10.28
CA ARG A 378 5.57 18.65 11.23
C ARG A 378 4.89 20.00 11.43
N SER A 379 3.61 19.99 11.76
CA SER A 379 2.90 21.22 12.09
C SER A 379 3.41 21.80 13.41
N LEU A 380 3.54 23.13 13.48
CA LEU A 380 3.91 23.85 14.70
C LEU A 380 2.69 24.20 15.56
N LYS A 381 1.49 24.03 15.01
CA LYS A 381 0.22 24.20 15.69
C LYS A 381 -0.58 22.89 15.60
N PRO A 382 -1.23 22.47 16.70
CA PRO A 382 -2.15 21.35 16.68
C PRO A 382 -3.27 21.54 15.65
N ASP A 383 -3.60 20.49 14.90
CA ASP A 383 -4.76 20.46 14.01
C ASP A 383 -4.85 21.69 13.06
N SER A 384 -3.71 22.09 12.50
CA SER A 384 -3.59 23.28 11.64
C SER A 384 -2.47 23.13 10.63
N ILE A 385 -2.72 23.63 9.41
CA ILE A 385 -1.71 23.71 8.34
C ILE A 385 -1.00 25.07 8.28
N ASP A 386 -1.26 25.99 9.21
CA ASP A 386 -0.83 27.40 9.11
C ASP A 386 0.66 27.62 9.34
N SER A 387 1.36 26.63 9.91
CA SER A 387 2.77 26.76 10.25
C SER A 387 3.43 25.39 10.39
N TRP A 388 4.63 25.26 9.83
CA TRP A 388 5.38 24.01 9.71
C TRP A 388 6.82 24.19 10.16
N SER A 389 7.43 23.13 10.68
CA SER A 389 8.88 23.10 10.88
C SER A 389 9.60 23.19 9.53
N PRO A 390 10.87 23.64 9.51
CA PRO A 390 11.72 23.44 8.33
C PRO A 390 11.70 21.99 7.87
N ALA A 391 11.80 21.77 6.56
CA ALA A 391 11.90 20.44 5.98
C ALA A 391 13.23 19.80 6.39
N GLU A 392 13.15 18.55 6.82
CA GLU A 392 14.30 17.72 7.19
C GLU A 392 14.33 16.49 6.26
N PHE A 393 15.51 15.90 6.05
CA PHE A 393 15.58 14.58 5.41
C PHE A 393 15.38 13.50 6.46
N VAL A 394 14.60 12.46 6.14
CA VAL A 394 14.57 11.25 6.96
C VAL A 394 15.98 10.66 6.98
N ASN A 395 16.48 10.28 8.16
CA ASN A 395 17.86 9.81 8.32
C ASN A 395 18.15 8.67 7.32
N THR A 396 19.23 8.77 6.57
CA THR A 396 19.60 7.75 5.58
C THR A 396 21.01 7.23 5.77
N THR A 397 21.41 6.98 7.05
CA THR A 397 22.64 6.23 7.45
C THR A 397 23.21 5.46 6.26
N ASP A 398 24.35 5.91 5.66
CA ASP A 398 24.93 5.43 4.40
C ASP A 398 24.61 3.95 4.12
N SER A 399 23.62 3.73 3.25
CA SER A 399 23.20 2.40 2.81
C SER A 399 24.24 1.70 1.90
N GLY A 400 25.42 2.31 1.73
CA GLY A 400 26.46 1.92 0.78
C GLY A 400 26.10 2.24 -0.67
N TYR A 401 24.91 2.83 -0.91
CA TYR A 401 24.38 3.11 -2.23
C TYR A 401 23.84 4.54 -2.33
N SER A 402 24.21 5.23 -3.42
CA SER A 402 23.75 6.57 -3.74
C SER A 402 23.05 6.55 -5.10
N ALA A 403 21.75 6.84 -5.09
CA ALA A 403 20.93 6.86 -6.29
C ALA A 403 21.14 8.13 -7.12
N ASN A 404 20.72 8.08 -8.38
CA ASN A 404 20.88 9.17 -9.34
C ASN A 404 20.13 10.47 -8.99
N PHE A 405 19.13 10.39 -8.10
CA PHE A 405 18.25 11.51 -7.74
C PHE A 405 18.55 12.11 -6.37
N ASN A 406 19.70 11.74 -5.79
CA ASN A 406 20.18 12.34 -4.57
C ASN A 406 20.61 13.79 -4.79
N ILE A 407 20.35 14.63 -3.80
CA ILE A 407 20.78 16.02 -3.79
C ILE A 407 22.30 16.03 -3.54
N PRO A 408 23.10 16.69 -4.38
CA PRO A 408 24.55 16.73 -4.20
C PRO A 408 24.95 17.25 -2.82
N GLY A 409 25.72 16.46 -2.07
CA GLY A 409 26.18 16.78 -0.72
C GLY A 409 25.29 16.25 0.41
N VAL A 410 24.13 15.67 0.09
CA VAL A 410 23.32 14.93 1.06
C VAL A 410 23.70 13.45 0.98
N GLN A 411 24.19 12.88 2.07
CA GLN A 411 24.56 11.46 2.15
C GLN A 411 23.32 10.58 2.30
N GLY A 412 23.40 9.35 1.76
CA GLY A 412 22.29 8.38 1.78
C GLY A 412 21.27 8.65 0.68
N GLY A 413 19.98 8.39 0.92
CA GLY A 413 18.92 8.90 0.04
C GLY A 413 18.34 7.95 -0.99
N SER A 414 18.38 6.64 -0.80
CA SER A 414 17.84 5.75 -1.82
C SER A 414 16.53 5.11 -1.36
N GLN A 415 15.57 5.94 -0.96
CA GLN A 415 14.28 5.51 -0.41
C GLN A 415 13.20 5.53 -1.50
N THR A 416 12.22 4.66 -1.37
CA THR A 416 11.01 4.65 -2.20
C THR A 416 9.84 4.08 -1.39
N TYR A 417 8.61 4.51 -1.66
CA TYR A 417 7.39 3.81 -1.22
C TYR A 417 7.13 3.92 0.29
N ALA A 418 6.74 5.10 0.78
CA ALA A 418 6.49 5.31 2.21
C ALA A 418 5.20 4.61 2.70
N SER A 419 5.30 3.91 3.83
CA SER A 419 4.17 3.41 4.63
C SER A 419 4.35 3.86 6.08
N LEU A 420 3.45 4.67 6.60
CA LEU A 420 3.63 5.40 7.86
C LEU A 420 2.44 5.18 8.80
N VAL A 421 2.74 4.84 10.06
CA VAL A 421 1.78 4.84 11.18
C VAL A 421 2.41 5.50 12.42
N ILE A 422 1.59 5.80 13.42
CA ILE A 422 2.02 6.37 14.69
C ILE A 422 1.45 5.55 15.86
N ASP A 423 2.29 5.26 16.85
CA ASP A 423 1.85 4.54 18.05
C ASP A 423 1.26 5.47 19.14
N SER A 424 0.75 4.86 20.21
CA SER A 424 0.21 5.56 21.37
C SER A 424 1.23 6.36 22.18
N GLN A 425 2.53 6.23 21.87
CA GLN A 425 3.64 6.97 22.48
C GLN A 425 4.15 8.10 21.55
N ASN A 426 3.42 8.41 20.49
CA ASN A 426 3.78 9.39 19.44
C ASN A 426 5.08 9.03 18.70
N ARG A 427 5.45 7.74 18.66
CA ARG A 427 6.55 7.25 17.83
C ARG A 427 6.03 7.04 16.41
N LEU A 428 6.73 7.62 15.45
CA LEU A 428 6.49 7.39 14.03
C LEU A 428 7.11 6.06 13.62
N HIS A 429 6.39 5.28 12.83
CA HIS A 429 6.84 4.00 12.28
C HIS A 429 6.75 4.03 10.77
N LEU A 430 7.89 3.87 10.10
CA LEU A 430 8.01 4.00 8.66
C LEU A 430 8.56 2.70 8.07
N ALA A 431 7.83 2.10 7.12
CA ALA A 431 8.31 1.00 6.29
C ALA A 431 8.39 1.44 4.83
N TYR A 432 9.46 1.04 4.14
CA TYR A 432 9.75 1.53 2.78
C TYR A 432 10.76 0.63 2.06
N ARG A 433 10.91 0.84 0.75
CA ARG A 433 11.99 0.23 -0.03
C ARG A 433 13.27 1.07 0.11
N LEU A 434 14.35 0.46 0.56
CA LEU A 434 15.69 1.02 0.62
C LEU A 434 16.56 0.39 -0.49
N TRP A 435 17.20 1.19 -1.33
CA TRP A 435 18.33 0.70 -2.11
C TRP A 435 19.56 0.64 -1.22
N ALA A 436 20.25 -0.48 -1.25
CA ALA A 436 21.44 -0.72 -0.45
C ALA A 436 22.49 -1.50 -1.23
N HIS A 437 23.72 -1.45 -0.73
CA HIS A 437 24.85 -2.25 -1.18
C HIS A 437 25.45 -2.99 0.02
N ASP A 438 25.52 -4.33 -0.07
CA ASP A 438 26.11 -5.18 0.97
C ASP A 438 26.77 -6.41 0.33
N LYS A 439 28.08 -6.30 0.06
CA LYS A 439 28.90 -7.37 -0.51
C LYS A 439 29.10 -8.57 0.42
N SER A 440 28.78 -8.43 1.71
CA SER A 440 28.82 -9.57 2.65
C SER A 440 27.61 -10.49 2.49
N VAL A 441 26.50 -9.97 1.95
CA VAL A 441 25.26 -10.73 1.75
C VAL A 441 25.11 -11.17 0.30
N PHE A 442 25.39 -10.27 -0.65
CA PHE A 442 25.23 -10.55 -2.07
C PHE A 442 26.41 -10.03 -2.88
N ASP A 443 26.80 -10.77 -3.92
CA ASP A 443 27.79 -10.28 -4.90
C ASP A 443 27.19 -9.26 -5.91
N PHE A 444 26.05 -8.65 -5.58
CA PHE A 444 25.35 -7.72 -6.48
C PHE A 444 25.99 -6.34 -6.37
N GLU A 445 25.79 -5.48 -7.35
CA GLU A 445 26.22 -4.08 -7.24
C GLU A 445 25.27 -3.28 -6.33
N TYR A 446 23.98 -3.60 -6.33
CA TYR A 446 23.02 -3.08 -5.36
C TYR A 446 21.76 -3.95 -5.36
N PHE A 447 20.88 -3.68 -4.39
CA PHE A 447 19.58 -4.32 -4.31
C PHE A 447 18.55 -3.41 -3.62
N GLY A 448 17.27 -3.60 -3.96
CA GLY A 448 16.16 -3.01 -3.20
C GLY A 448 15.76 -3.92 -2.06
N ALA A 449 15.88 -3.46 -0.81
CA ALA A 449 15.46 -4.16 0.40
C ALA A 449 14.21 -3.51 1.02
N LEU A 450 13.43 -4.30 1.76
CA LEU A 450 12.38 -3.76 2.62
C LEU A 450 13.02 -3.32 3.94
N ALA A 451 12.87 -2.06 4.28
CA ALA A 451 13.48 -1.45 5.45
C ALA A 451 12.44 -0.80 6.36
N TYR A 452 12.84 -0.59 7.60
CA TYR A 452 12.06 0.05 8.65
C TYR A 452 12.88 1.12 9.37
N GLN A 453 12.22 2.21 9.74
CA GLN A 453 12.73 3.26 10.61
C GLN A 453 11.65 3.70 11.59
N SER A 454 12.08 4.25 12.73
CA SER A 454 11.19 4.97 13.64
C SER A 454 11.68 6.38 13.91
N ALA A 455 10.77 7.27 14.27
CA ALA A 455 11.12 8.57 14.83
C ALA A 455 10.49 8.72 16.20
N GLU A 456 11.29 9.10 17.19
CA GLU A 456 10.83 9.30 18.56
C GLU A 456 10.84 10.80 18.91
N PRO A 457 9.87 11.28 19.70
CA PRO A 457 9.90 12.66 20.20
C PRO A 457 11.13 12.87 21.08
N ASP A 458 11.96 13.85 20.71
CA ASP A 458 13.05 14.32 21.52
C ASP A 458 12.51 15.25 22.61
N SER A 459 12.56 14.75 23.85
CA SER A 459 12.10 15.44 25.06
C SER A 459 12.68 16.84 25.25
N SER A 460 13.81 17.16 24.61
CA SER A 460 14.51 18.44 24.78
C SER A 460 14.14 19.51 23.75
N GLU A 461 13.66 19.13 22.55
CA GLU A 461 13.59 20.08 21.41
C GLU A 461 12.27 20.07 20.63
N LYS A 462 11.24 19.33 21.08
CA LYS A 462 10.00 19.10 20.30
C LYS A 462 10.30 18.69 18.85
N LYS A 463 11.38 17.94 18.65
CA LYS A 463 11.82 17.37 17.37
C LYS A 463 11.54 15.87 17.39
N TRP A 464 11.51 15.25 16.21
CA TRP A 464 11.43 13.80 16.10
C TRP A 464 12.75 13.30 15.55
N LYS A 465 13.42 12.45 16.31
CA LYS A 465 14.72 11.92 15.93
C LYS A 465 14.54 10.59 15.21
N TRP A 466 14.87 10.57 13.92
CA TRP A 466 14.85 9.35 13.10
C TRP A 466 15.97 8.39 13.49
N SER A 467 15.63 7.11 13.65
CA SER A 467 16.57 6.01 13.81
C SER A 467 17.35 5.75 12.52
N GLU A 468 18.41 4.97 12.61
CA GLU A 468 19.03 4.36 11.44
C GLU A 468 18.08 3.41 10.71
N PRO A 469 18.25 3.25 9.38
CA PRO A 469 17.49 2.28 8.61
C PRO A 469 17.83 0.85 9.03
N LYS A 470 16.78 0.05 9.26
CA LYS A 470 16.89 -1.37 9.59
C LYS A 470 16.32 -2.21 8.45
N ILE A 471 17.17 -2.96 7.74
CA ILE A 471 16.71 -3.89 6.70
C ILE A 471 15.94 -5.03 7.36
N LEU A 472 14.66 -5.18 7.01
CA LEU A 472 13.79 -6.27 7.45
C LEU A 472 13.86 -7.47 6.51
N VAL A 473 13.85 -7.22 5.20
CA VAL A 473 13.85 -8.27 4.17
C VAL A 473 14.86 -7.93 3.09
N TYR A 474 15.82 -8.82 2.91
CA TYR A 474 16.69 -8.85 1.74
C TYR A 474 15.94 -9.50 0.57
N PRO A 475 16.03 -8.94 -0.65
CA PRO A 475 15.29 -9.46 -1.79
C PRO A 475 15.84 -10.81 -2.22
N ASN A 476 15.00 -11.58 -2.92
CA ASN A 476 15.42 -12.84 -3.52
C ASN A 476 16.19 -12.68 -4.85
N ALA A 477 16.74 -11.52 -5.23
CA ALA A 477 17.82 -11.45 -6.24
C ALA A 477 18.41 -10.04 -6.41
N GLN A 478 19.29 -9.98 -7.43
CA GLN A 478 20.10 -8.86 -7.86
C GLN A 478 19.26 -7.74 -8.45
N GLU A 479 19.74 -6.51 -8.24
CA GLU A 479 19.24 -5.30 -8.86
C GLU A 479 17.80 -4.95 -8.39
N TYR A 480 16.87 -4.90 -9.34
CA TYR A 480 15.60 -4.23 -9.18
C TYR A 480 14.53 -5.15 -8.58
N THR A 481 14.22 -4.92 -7.30
CA THR A 481 13.09 -5.54 -6.61
C THR A 481 12.11 -4.48 -6.12
N HIS A 482 10.83 -4.74 -6.36
CA HIS A 482 9.70 -3.97 -5.87
C HIS A 482 9.13 -4.61 -4.62
N TYR A 483 8.81 -3.76 -3.65
CA TYR A 483 7.95 -4.16 -2.55
C TYR A 483 6.60 -3.47 -2.69
N TYR A 484 5.56 -4.24 -2.44
CA TYR A 484 4.21 -3.73 -2.22
C TYR A 484 3.87 -3.90 -0.76
N GLN A 485 4.43 -3.01 0.06
CA GLN A 485 4.29 -3.04 1.49
C GLN A 485 3.17 -2.15 1.99
N VAL A 486 2.54 -2.57 3.09
CA VAL A 486 1.61 -1.77 3.87
C VAL A 486 1.91 -2.01 5.34
N LEU A 487 2.07 -0.92 6.08
CA LEU A 487 2.23 -0.93 7.53
C LEU A 487 0.89 -0.54 8.16
N THR A 488 0.48 -1.28 9.18
CA THR A 488 -0.66 -0.95 10.04
C THR A 488 -0.31 -1.21 11.50
N ILE A 489 -1.19 -0.77 12.40
CA ILE A 489 -1.08 -0.95 13.84
C ILE A 489 -2.43 -1.41 14.37
N ASP A 490 -2.42 -2.35 15.31
CA ASP A 490 -3.64 -2.82 15.96
C ASP A 490 -4.03 -1.95 17.16
N ARG A 491 -5.19 -2.24 17.77
CA ARG A 491 -5.70 -1.50 18.95
C ARG A 491 -4.82 -1.65 20.19
N LYS A 492 -3.91 -2.62 20.21
CA LYS A 492 -2.97 -2.90 21.30
C LYS A 492 -1.59 -2.31 21.04
N GLY A 493 -1.36 -1.66 19.89
CA GLY A 493 -0.08 -1.07 19.52
C GLY A 493 0.90 -2.04 18.83
N SER A 494 0.48 -3.25 18.47
CA SER A 494 1.31 -4.16 17.66
C SER A 494 1.34 -3.69 16.21
N LEU A 495 2.53 -3.63 15.63
CA LEU A 495 2.73 -3.29 14.22
C LEU A 495 2.59 -4.53 13.35
N TYR A 496 1.96 -4.37 12.19
CA TYR A 496 1.87 -5.40 11.17
C TYR A 496 2.35 -4.84 9.84
N LEU A 497 3.28 -5.52 9.19
CA LEU A 497 3.84 -5.15 7.90
C LEU A 497 3.60 -6.27 6.91
N GLU A 498 2.61 -6.08 6.05
CA GLU A 498 2.43 -6.94 4.89
C GLU A 498 3.34 -6.46 3.76
N TYR A 499 3.87 -7.41 2.98
CA TYR A 499 4.60 -7.12 1.77
C TYR A 499 4.47 -8.26 0.77
N SER A 500 4.66 -7.95 -0.50
CA SER A 500 5.04 -8.93 -1.53
C SER A 500 6.19 -8.36 -2.34
N GLN A 501 6.96 -9.27 -2.95
CA GLN A 501 8.08 -8.94 -3.81
C GLN A 501 7.66 -9.04 -5.27
N MET A 502 8.07 -8.11 -6.11
CA MET A 502 7.79 -8.13 -7.55
C MET A 502 9.02 -7.70 -8.33
N ARG A 503 9.10 -8.17 -9.58
CA ARG A 503 10.06 -7.65 -10.57
C ARG A 503 9.38 -7.41 -11.91
N PRO A 504 9.94 -6.55 -12.78
CA PRO A 504 9.46 -6.35 -14.13
C PRO A 504 9.84 -7.49 -15.10
N TYR A 505 10.34 -8.63 -14.60
CA TYR A 505 10.81 -9.76 -15.39
C TYR A 505 10.29 -11.08 -14.83
N ALA A 506 10.55 -12.18 -15.54
CA ALA A 506 10.18 -13.51 -15.10
C ALA A 506 10.73 -13.81 -13.68
N PRO A 507 9.99 -14.56 -12.85
CA PRO A 507 8.73 -15.25 -13.15
C PRO A 507 7.47 -14.37 -13.24
N TYR A 508 7.55 -13.05 -12.95
CA TYR A 508 6.36 -12.19 -12.93
C TYR A 508 5.82 -11.84 -14.32
N TYR A 509 6.71 -11.73 -15.30
CA TYR A 509 6.38 -11.45 -16.69
C TYR A 509 7.16 -12.40 -17.60
N PHE A 510 6.47 -13.23 -18.37
CA PHE A 510 7.09 -14.16 -19.32
C PHE A 510 6.21 -14.39 -20.55
N LYS A 511 6.73 -15.08 -21.56
CA LYS A 511 5.97 -15.48 -22.75
C LYS A 511 5.77 -17.00 -22.75
N SER A 512 4.58 -17.46 -23.07
CA SER A 512 4.32 -18.88 -23.33
C SER A 512 5.07 -19.35 -24.60
N PRO A 513 5.16 -20.67 -24.86
CA PRO A 513 5.70 -21.21 -26.11
C PRO A 513 5.01 -20.70 -27.37
N SER A 514 3.73 -20.32 -27.28
CA SER A 514 2.97 -19.70 -28.38
C SER A 514 3.25 -18.21 -28.56
N GLY A 515 4.07 -17.61 -27.70
CA GLY A 515 4.45 -16.19 -27.74
C GLY A 515 3.52 -15.24 -26.97
N GLU A 516 2.51 -15.76 -26.28
CA GLU A 516 1.56 -14.97 -25.48
C GLU A 516 2.21 -14.43 -24.22
N ALA A 517 2.02 -13.14 -23.92
CA ALA A 517 2.55 -12.52 -22.71
C ALA A 517 1.68 -12.90 -21.49
N ILE A 518 2.32 -13.44 -20.45
CA ILE A 518 1.69 -13.83 -19.19
C ILE A 518 2.26 -12.95 -18.07
N ASN A 519 1.36 -12.38 -17.27
CA ASN A 519 1.68 -11.62 -16.07
C ASN A 519 1.09 -12.34 -14.86
N THR A 520 1.96 -12.72 -13.91
CA THR A 520 1.53 -13.28 -12.63
C THR A 520 1.49 -12.19 -11.57
N SER A 521 0.36 -12.04 -10.86
CA SER A 521 0.26 -11.03 -9.81
C SER A 521 1.24 -11.30 -8.65
N PRO A 522 2.03 -10.30 -8.21
CA PRO A 522 2.87 -10.43 -7.03
C PRO A 522 2.07 -10.57 -5.73
N MET A 523 0.80 -10.12 -5.71
CA MET A 523 -0.06 -10.17 -4.51
C MET A 523 -0.44 -11.59 -4.09
N LEU A 524 -0.17 -12.60 -4.92
CA LEU A 524 -0.47 -14.00 -4.61
C LEU A 524 0.55 -14.59 -3.64
N ASN A 525 1.74 -13.97 -3.56
CA ASN A 525 2.86 -14.35 -2.72
C ASN A 525 3.22 -13.23 -1.73
N SER A 526 2.21 -12.77 -0.98
CA SER A 526 2.43 -11.88 0.16
C SER A 526 2.92 -12.66 1.40
N ALA A 527 3.71 -11.95 2.21
CA ALA A 527 4.17 -12.30 3.54
C ALA A 527 3.72 -11.24 4.56
N LEU A 528 3.67 -11.62 5.84
CA LEU A 528 3.22 -10.75 6.93
C LEU A 528 4.21 -10.83 8.10
N LEU A 529 4.71 -9.67 8.51
CA LEU A 529 5.52 -9.50 9.71
C LEU A 529 4.73 -8.82 10.82
N LYS A 530 5.05 -9.13 12.06
CA LYS A 530 4.54 -8.44 13.25
C LYS A 530 5.68 -7.99 14.14
N SER A 531 5.47 -6.85 14.81
CA SER A 531 6.28 -6.38 15.92
C SER A 531 5.37 -6.04 17.10
N GLU A 532 5.74 -6.52 18.29
CA GLU A 532 5.01 -6.30 19.55
C GLU A 532 5.73 -5.31 20.47
N ASP A 533 6.87 -4.78 20.02
CA ASP A 533 7.81 -4.00 20.82
C ASP A 533 8.30 -2.75 20.08
N GLN A 534 7.35 -2.06 19.41
CA GLN A 534 7.57 -0.78 18.73
C GLN A 534 8.62 -0.85 17.60
N GLY A 535 8.67 -1.99 16.91
CA GLY A 535 9.55 -2.23 15.76
C GLY A 535 10.98 -2.68 16.11
N LYS A 536 11.26 -2.94 17.40
CA LYS A 536 12.56 -3.45 17.84
C LYS A 536 12.79 -4.86 17.37
N ASN A 537 11.78 -5.72 17.44
CA ASN A 537 11.80 -7.07 16.90
C ASN A 537 10.68 -7.32 15.88
N TRP A 538 10.97 -8.11 14.85
CA TRP A 538 10.02 -8.51 13.81
C TRP A 538 10.10 -10.01 13.57
N PHE A 539 8.94 -10.63 13.36
CA PHE A 539 8.81 -12.06 13.06
C PHE A 539 7.67 -12.32 12.06
N LEU A 540 7.75 -13.44 11.34
CA LEU A 540 6.66 -13.92 10.47
C LEU A 540 5.46 -14.33 11.33
N VAL A 541 4.26 -13.91 10.93
CA VAL A 541 3.05 -14.05 11.75
C VAL A 541 2.42 -15.43 11.62
N ASN A 542 2.09 -16.06 12.74
CA ASN A 542 1.32 -17.30 12.80
C ASN A 542 -0.07 -17.10 13.42
N ASP A 543 -0.94 -18.09 13.28
CA ASP A 543 -2.31 -18.08 13.81
C ASP A 543 -2.37 -17.76 15.31
N LYS A 544 -1.39 -18.26 16.07
CA LYS A 544 -1.29 -18.01 17.52
C LYS A 544 -0.99 -16.55 17.87
N ASP A 545 -0.46 -15.77 16.93
CA ASP A 545 -0.08 -14.36 17.16
C ASP A 545 -1.27 -13.42 17.07
N PHE A 546 -2.43 -13.93 16.63
CA PHE A 546 -3.71 -13.23 16.63
C PHE A 546 -4.60 -13.56 17.84
N LYS A 547 -4.11 -14.39 18.76
CA LYS A 547 -4.81 -14.78 20.00
C LYS A 547 -4.89 -13.67 21.04
#